data_AF-A0AA35UAI3-F1
#
_entry.id   AF-A0AA35UAI3-F1
#
_cell.length_a   1.000
_cell.length_b   1.000
_cell.length_c   1.000
_cell.angle_alpha   90.00
_cell.angle_beta   90.00
_cell.angle_gamma   90.00
#
_symmetry.space_group_name_H-M   'P 1'
#
loop_
_entity.id
_entity.type
_entity.pdbx_description
1 polymer ?
#
loop_
_entity_poly.entity_id
_entity_poly.type
_entity_poly.pdbx_seq_one_letter_code
_entity_poly.pdbx_strand_id
1 'polypeptide(L)'
;MELLIEGFFKCLIFGNLGKNEIMNEVLITTVFIVILVSGVYFYAGYLTRSGKAEDADGNLIPDEWEEKFGWFFSAKGLIMFTLGLLLGYLLGNQFPI
;
A
#
# COMPACT_ATOMS: atom_id res chain seq x y z
N MET A 1 -3.41 -47.32 -1.69
CA MET A 1 -2.82 -46.54 -0.59
C MET A 1 -1.83 -45.52 -1.12
N GLU A 2 -0.90 -45.91 -2.01
CA GLU A 2 0.05 -44.99 -2.65
C GLU A 2 -0.60 -43.83 -3.43
N LEU A 3 -1.60 -44.09 -4.28
CA LEU A 3 -2.34 -43.04 -5.01
C LEU A 3 -2.98 -41.96 -4.12
N LEU A 4 -3.35 -42.34 -2.89
CA LEU A 4 -4.00 -41.43 -1.93
C LEU A 4 -2.95 -40.56 -1.22
N ILE A 5 -1.76 -41.11 -0.99
CA ILE A 5 -0.60 -40.40 -0.42
C ILE A 5 -0.05 -39.41 -1.45
N GLU A 6 0.12 -39.81 -2.71
CA GLU A 6 0.60 -38.91 -3.77
C GLU A 6 -0.37 -37.76 -4.05
N GLY A 7 -1.68 -38.03 -4.07
CA GLY A 7 -2.70 -36.98 -4.22
C GLY A 7 -2.68 -35.98 -3.06
N PHE A 8 -2.48 -36.45 -1.83
CA PHE A 8 -2.37 -35.60 -0.64
C PHE A 8 -1.12 -34.71 -0.68
N PHE A 9 0.05 -35.27 -1.02
CA PHE A 9 1.28 -34.49 -1.15
C PHE A 9 1.19 -33.47 -2.29
N LYS A 10 0.61 -33.82 -3.43
CA LYS A 10 0.46 -32.90 -4.56
C LYS A 10 -0.48 -31.74 -4.22
N CYS A 11 -1.57 -31.99 -3.49
CA CYS A 11 -2.47 -30.95 -2.98
C CYS A 11 -1.79 -30.06 -1.94
N LEU A 12 -1.01 -30.64 -1.02
CA LEU A 12 -0.27 -29.90 0.00
C LEU A 12 0.77 -28.97 -0.63
N ILE A 13 1.53 -29.46 -1.62
CA ILE A 13 2.59 -28.69 -2.28
C ILE A 13 2.02 -27.62 -3.22
N PHE A 14 1.06 -27.94 -4.10
CA PHE A 14 0.44 -26.93 -4.97
C PHE A 14 -0.37 -25.89 -4.20
N GLY A 15 -1.06 -26.30 -3.13
CA GLY A 15 -1.79 -25.39 -2.26
C GLY A 15 -0.86 -24.44 -1.50
N ASN A 16 0.37 -24.84 -1.19
CA ASN A 16 1.35 -24.00 -0.51
C ASN A 16 2.09 -23.09 -1.50
N LEU A 17 2.47 -23.59 -2.68
CA LEU A 17 3.05 -22.78 -3.77
C LEU A 17 2.12 -21.65 -4.20
N GLY A 18 0.83 -21.93 -4.46
CA GLY A 18 -0.12 -20.90 -4.86
C GLY A 18 -0.37 -19.83 -3.79
N LYS A 19 -0.31 -20.20 -2.50
CA LYS A 19 -0.41 -19.23 -1.40
C LYS A 19 0.78 -18.28 -1.33
N ASN A 20 1.99 -18.78 -1.61
CA ASN A 20 3.21 -17.97 -1.59
C ASN A 20 3.27 -16.97 -2.76
N GLU A 21 2.83 -17.37 -3.95
CA GLU A 21 2.73 -16.46 -5.11
C GLU A 21 1.72 -15.32 -4.84
N ILE A 22 0.53 -15.66 -4.34
CA ILE A 22 -0.50 -14.66 -3.99
C ILE A 22 0.00 -13.70 -2.88
N MET A 23 0.69 -14.21 -1.86
CA MET A 23 1.25 -13.37 -0.80
C MET A 23 2.29 -12.38 -1.33
N ASN A 24 3.14 -12.82 -2.26
CA ASN A 24 4.14 -11.97 -2.92
C ASN A 24 3.49 -10.88 -3.78
N GLU A 25 2.49 -11.22 -4.58
CA GLU A 25 1.76 -10.26 -5.41
C GLU A 25 1.06 -9.19 -4.56
N VAL A 26 0.42 -9.58 -3.46
CA VAL A 26 -0.22 -8.67 -2.51
C VAL A 26 0.81 -7.76 -1.85
N LEU A 27 1.98 -8.28 -1.47
CA LEU A 27 3.06 -7.50 -0.88
C LEU A 27 3.61 -6.47 -1.87
N ILE A 28 3.94 -6.88 -3.10
CA ILE A 28 4.47 -5.98 -4.14
C ILE A 28 3.45 -4.87 -4.45
N THR A 29 2.18 -5.23 -4.60
CA THR A 29 1.09 -4.27 -4.85
C THR A 29 0.94 -3.30 -3.69
N THR A 30 1.02 -3.77 -2.44
CA THR A 30 0.96 -2.91 -1.25
C THR A 30 2.12 -1.92 -1.22
N VAL A 31 3.35 -2.38 -1.46
CA VAL A 31 4.53 -1.51 -1.53
C VAL A 31 4.36 -0.43 -2.61
N PHE A 32 3.85 -0.82 -3.78
CA PHE A 32 3.56 0.11 -4.87
C PHE A 32 2.53 1.17 -4.47
N ILE A 33 1.44 0.79 -3.80
CA ILE A 33 0.42 1.73 -3.28
C ILE A 33 1.03 2.70 -2.27
N VAL A 34 1.86 2.21 -1.35
CA VAL A 34 2.52 3.06 -0.34
C VAL A 34 3.38 4.12 -1.01
N ILE A 35 4.16 3.74 -2.02
CA ILE A 35 5.02 4.66 -2.78
C ILE A 35 4.16 5.68 -3.54
N LEU A 36 3.09 5.24 -4.22
CA LEU A 36 2.19 6.12 -4.94
C LEU A 36 1.52 7.15 -4.02
N VAL A 37 0.92 6.70 -2.93
CA VAL A 37 0.22 7.56 -1.96
C VAL A 37 1.18 8.57 -1.33
N SER A 38 2.38 8.11 -0.95
CA SER A 38 3.45 9.00 -0.44
C SER A 38 3.87 10.02 -1.50
N GLY A 39 3.99 9.59 -2.75
CA GLY A 39 4.31 10.44 -3.90
C GLY A 39 3.26 11.53 -4.14
N VAL A 40 1.97 11.20 -4.02
CA VAL A 40 0.88 12.19 -4.13
C VAL A 40 0.99 13.26 -3.04
N TYR A 41 1.22 12.87 -1.78
CA TYR A 41 1.41 13.85 -0.70
C TYR A 41 2.66 14.71 -0.88
N PHE A 42 3.75 14.11 -1.38
CA PHE A 42 4.97 14.86 -1.69
C PHE A 42 4.76 15.84 -2.84
N TYR A 43 4.06 15.41 -3.89
CA TYR A 43 3.80 16.23 -5.07
C TYR A 43 2.83 17.39 -4.78
N ALA A 44 1.82 17.19 -3.93
CA ALA A 44 0.97 18.27 -3.42
C ALA A 44 1.81 19.40 -2.81
N GLY A 45 2.73 19.03 -1.90
CA GLY A 45 3.63 20.00 -1.27
C GLY A 45 4.73 20.55 -2.19
N TYR A 46 4.98 19.93 -3.34
CA TYR A 46 5.88 20.48 -4.36
C TYR A 46 5.16 21.54 -5.22
N LEU A 47 3.89 21.32 -5.56
CA LEU A 47 3.10 22.26 -6.35
C LEU A 47 2.89 23.60 -5.65
N THR A 48 2.58 23.57 -4.35
CA THR A 48 2.42 24.77 -3.53
C THR A 48 3.74 25.53 -3.37
N ARG A 49 4.84 24.84 -3.06
CA ARG A 49 6.18 25.46 -2.96
C ARG A 49 6.72 26.02 -4.27
N SER A 50 6.34 25.44 -5.41
CA SER A 50 6.76 25.91 -6.73
C SER A 50 5.90 27.04 -7.27
N GLY A 51 4.87 27.49 -6.53
CA GLY A 51 3.94 28.53 -6.95
C GLY A 51 3.09 28.14 -8.16
N LYS A 52 2.97 26.83 -8.44
CA LYS A 52 2.20 26.28 -9.57
C LYS A 52 0.74 26.02 -9.23
N ALA A 53 0.40 26.09 -7.94
CA ALA A 53 -0.95 25.95 -7.43
C ALA A 53 -1.23 27.06 -6.42
N GLU A 54 -2.46 27.54 -6.41
CA GLU A 54 -2.95 28.45 -5.39
C GLU A 54 -3.10 27.69 -4.06
N ASP A 55 -2.60 28.31 -2.99
CA ASP A 55 -2.62 27.81 -1.61
C ASP A 55 -2.89 29.06 -0.75
N ALA A 56 -4.17 29.42 -0.65
CA ALA A 56 -4.60 30.60 0.10
C ALA A 56 -4.46 30.39 1.61
N ASP A 57 -4.59 29.16 2.07
CA ASP A 57 -4.61 28.77 3.48
C ASP A 57 -3.20 28.52 4.06
N GLY A 58 -2.18 28.42 3.20
CA GLY A 58 -0.78 28.25 3.58
C GLY A 58 -0.47 26.88 4.18
N ASN A 59 -1.30 25.87 3.87
CA ASN A 59 -1.21 24.53 4.45
C ASN A 59 -0.35 23.56 3.58
N LEU A 60 0.26 24.07 2.51
CA LEU A 60 1.04 23.33 1.52
C LEU A 60 0.23 22.30 0.73
N ILE A 61 -1.09 22.48 0.64
CA ILE A 61 -2.01 21.69 -0.18
C ILE A 61 -2.59 22.63 -1.25
N PRO A 62 -2.65 22.22 -2.52
CA PRO A 62 -3.36 22.99 -3.54
C PRO A 62 -4.85 23.15 -3.20
N ASP A 63 -5.40 24.36 -3.29
CA ASP A 63 -6.81 24.62 -2.95
C ASP A 63 -7.78 23.76 -3.80
N GLU A 64 -7.47 23.60 -5.10
CA GLU A 64 -8.24 22.73 -6.01
C GLU A 64 -8.29 21.26 -5.55
N TRP A 65 -7.26 20.82 -4.83
CA TRP A 65 -7.14 19.45 -4.33
C TRP A 65 -7.81 19.33 -2.97
N GLU A 66 -7.78 20.37 -2.16
CA GLU A 66 -8.52 20.42 -0.91
C GLU A 66 -10.04 20.39 -1.16
N GLU A 67 -10.54 21.10 -2.16
CA GLU A 67 -11.98 21.07 -2.51
C GLU A 67 -12.44 19.67 -2.95
N LYS A 68 -11.63 18.96 -3.74
CA LYS A 68 -11.99 17.64 -4.31
C LYS A 68 -11.62 16.47 -3.41
N PHE A 69 -10.52 16.58 -2.67
CA PHE A 69 -9.88 15.51 -1.93
C PHE A 69 -9.52 15.93 -0.49
N GLY A 70 -10.17 16.94 0.08
CA GLY A 70 -9.90 17.42 1.44
C GLY A 70 -9.96 16.32 2.49
N TRP A 71 -10.87 15.34 2.32
CA TRP A 71 -10.94 14.16 3.20
C TRP A 71 -9.67 13.30 3.14
N PHE A 72 -9.02 13.19 1.97
CA PHE A 72 -7.78 12.41 1.77
C PHE A 72 -6.58 13.10 2.42
N PHE A 73 -6.47 14.43 2.28
CA PHE A 73 -5.39 15.19 2.90
C PHE A 73 -5.57 15.37 4.41
N SER A 74 -6.82 15.54 4.88
CA SER A 74 -7.14 15.58 6.31
C SER A 74 -6.85 14.24 7.00
N ALA A 75 -7.19 13.12 6.35
CA ALA A 75 -6.93 11.78 6.86
C ALA A 75 -5.50 11.26 6.60
N LYS A 76 -4.58 12.08 6.08
CA LYS A 76 -3.22 11.69 5.68
C LYS A 76 -2.51 10.84 6.73
N GLY A 77 -2.54 11.28 7.99
CA GLY A 77 -1.91 10.57 9.10
C GLY A 77 -2.50 9.17 9.32
N LEU A 78 -3.83 9.06 9.31
CA LEU A 78 -4.54 7.80 9.50
C LEU A 78 -4.31 6.83 8.34
N ILE A 79 -4.32 7.32 7.10
CA ILE A 79 -4.07 6.53 5.89
C ILE A 79 -2.64 5.97 5.91
N MET A 80 -1.65 6.83 6.16
CA MET A 80 -0.24 6.41 6.21
C MET A 80 0.03 5.44 7.34
N PHE A 81 -0.60 5.64 8.51
CA PHE A 81 -0.49 4.72 9.64
C PHE A 81 -1.09 3.34 9.31
N THR A 82 -2.28 3.30 8.71
CA THR A 82 -2.96 2.06 8.34
C THR A 82 -2.18 1.28 7.28
N LEU A 83 -1.67 1.98 6.25
CA LEU A 83 -0.81 1.37 5.23
C LEU A 83 0.50 0.84 5.82
N GLY A 84 1.10 1.56 6.77
CA GLY A 84 2.30 1.12 7.49
C GLY A 84 2.05 -0.14 8.32
N LEU A 85 0.93 -0.22 9.05
CA LEU A 85 0.54 -1.42 9.79
C LEU A 85 0.29 -2.61 8.85
N LEU A 86 -0.41 -2.38 7.74
CA LEU A 86 -0.71 -3.42 6.76
C LEU A 86 0.58 -3.95 6.11
N LEU A 87 1.48 -3.06 5.71
CA LEU A 87 2.78 -3.44 5.16
C LEU A 87 3.63 -4.20 6.20
N GLY A 88 3.66 -3.73 7.45
CA GLY A 88 4.37 -4.41 8.54
C GLY A 88 3.85 -5.81 8.82
N TYR A 89 2.53 -6.00 8.82
CA TYR A 89 1.90 -7.30 8.95
C TYR A 89 2.28 -8.25 7.80
N LEU A 90 2.20 -7.78 6.55
CA LEU A 90 2.56 -8.57 5.38
C LEU A 90 4.05 -8.98 5.39
N LEU A 91 4.94 -8.05 5.76
CA LEU A 91 6.37 -8.32 5.87
C LEU A 91 6.68 -9.32 6.98
N GLY A 92 6.07 -9.20 8.16
CA GLY A 92 6.27 -10.13 9.27
C GLY A 92 5.75 -11.54 8.96
N ASN A 93 4.68 -11.66 8.18
CA ASN A 93 4.18 -12.94 7.73
C ASN A 93 5.05 -13.57 6.62
N GLN A 94 5.63 -12.75 5.73
CA GLN A 94 6.48 -13.21 4.63
C GLN A 94 7.90 -13.58 5.09
N PHE A 95 8.46 -12.81 6.03
CA PHE A 95 9.81 -12.99 6.56
C PHE A 95 9.75 -13.17 8.09
N PRO A 96 9.24 -14.32 8.57
CA PRO A 96 9.31 -14.63 10.00
C PRO A 96 10.79 -14.76 10.40
N ILE A 97 11.20 -13.94 11.37
CA ILE A 97 12.54 -13.98 12.00
C ILE A 97 12.56 -15.08 13.06
#